data_AF-A0A385BRN3-F1
#
_entry.id   AF-A0A385BRN3-F1
#
_cell.length_a   1.000
_cell.length_b   1.000
_cell.length_c   1.000
_cell.angle_alpha   90.00
_cell.angle_beta   90.00
_cell.angle_gamma   90.00
#
_symmetry.space_group_name_H-M   'P 1'
#
loop_
_entity.id
_entity.type
_entity.pdbx_description
1 polymer ?
#
loop_
_entity_poly.entity_id
_entity_poly.type
_entity_poly.pdbx_seq_one_letter_code
_entity_poly.pdbx_strand_id
1 'polypeptide(L)'
;MNNRTIEITSRFEKSWSDTEKIFDMLLENGFERLFPVRQFIIELKEKGENQNFRIGTSMYRLIFSRSIEHGLRDNQKQLMIDTLDKNDYQIVLRDGFKKYREYRISDLNDIKLTKLLETLKGTLVD
;
A
#
# COMPACT_ATOMS: atom_id res chain seq x y z
N MET A 1 1.35 25.52 3.37
CA MET A 1 1.20 24.46 2.34
C MET A 1 0.49 25.05 1.13
N ASN A 2 0.87 24.68 -0.10
CA ASN A 2 0.13 25.13 -1.29
C ASN A 2 -1.17 24.30 -1.44
N ASN A 3 -2.15 24.81 -2.19
CA ASN A 3 -3.43 24.14 -2.39
C ASN A 3 -3.29 22.74 -3.04
N ARG A 4 -2.31 22.57 -3.93
CA ARG A 4 -2.01 21.28 -4.59
C ARG A 4 -1.52 20.24 -3.58
N THR A 5 -0.71 20.60 -2.60
CA THR A 5 -0.24 19.69 -1.54
C THR A 5 -1.41 19.26 -0.66
N ILE A 6 -2.30 20.18 -0.30
CA ILE A 6 -3.51 19.88 0.48
C ILE A 6 -4.41 18.89 -0.27
N GLU A 7 -4.63 19.11 -1.57
CA GLU A 7 -5.45 18.23 -2.40
C GLU A 7 -4.85 16.83 -2.52
N ILE A 8 -3.53 16.72 -2.75
CA ILE A 8 -2.82 15.44 -2.83
C ILE A 8 -2.95 14.68 -1.51
N THR A 9 -2.66 15.34 -0.38
CA THR A 9 -2.77 14.72 0.94
C THR A 9 -4.19 14.25 1.21
N SER A 10 -5.21 15.06 0.89
CA SER A 10 -6.61 14.67 1.04
C SER A 10 -6.97 13.43 0.20
N ARG A 11 -6.50 13.35 -1.05
CA ARG A 11 -6.71 12.17 -1.91
C ARG A 11 -6.02 10.92 -1.35
N PHE A 12 -4.81 11.07 -0.79
CA PHE A 12 -4.12 9.98 -0.13
C PHE A 12 -4.89 9.52 1.09
N GLU A 13 -5.22 10.40 2.04
CA GLU A 13 -6.00 10.09 3.24
C GLU A 13 -7.34 9.40 2.93
N LYS A 14 -8.03 9.88 1.89
CA LYS A 14 -9.27 9.24 1.40
C LYS A 14 -9.01 7.81 0.95
N SER A 15 -7.96 7.56 0.16
CA SER A 15 -7.63 6.21 -0.32
C SER A 15 -7.34 5.21 0.80
N TRP A 16 -6.77 5.68 1.91
CA TRP A 16 -6.55 4.86 3.10
C TRP A 16 -7.87 4.49 3.74
N SER A 17 -8.73 5.48 3.97
CA SER A 17 -10.06 5.28 4.56
C SER A 17 -10.92 4.34 3.73
N ASP A 18 -10.87 4.45 2.40
CA ASP A 18 -11.59 3.57 1.47
C ASP A 18 -11.02 2.14 1.51
N THR A 19 -9.69 2.00 1.55
CA THR A 19 -9.02 0.69 1.60
C THR A 19 -9.29 -0.03 2.92
N GLU A 20 -9.28 0.69 4.04
CA GLU A 20 -9.62 0.16 5.37
C GLU A 20 -11.02 -0.45 5.38
N LYS A 21 -12.02 0.27 4.86
CA LYS A 21 -13.40 -0.24 4.75
C LYS A 21 -13.49 -1.52 3.93
N ILE A 22 -12.73 -1.62 2.84
CA ILE A 22 -12.71 -2.84 2.01
C ILE A 22 -12.11 -4.01 2.80
N PHE A 23 -11.02 -3.79 3.55
CA PHE A 23 -10.46 -4.84 4.40
C PHE A 23 -11.41 -5.25 5.52
N ASP A 24 -12.07 -4.29 6.18
CA ASP A 24 -13.05 -4.56 7.22
C ASP A 24 -14.19 -5.42 6.66
N MET A 25 -14.73 -5.08 5.49
CA MET A 25 -15.72 -5.89 4.78
C MET A 25 -15.19 -7.29 4.43
N LEU A 26 -13.96 -7.42 3.92
CA LEU A 26 -13.38 -8.73 3.59
C LEU A 26 -13.24 -9.61 4.86
N LEU A 27 -12.82 -9.02 5.98
CA LEU A 27 -12.70 -9.73 7.25
C LEU A 27 -14.06 -10.23 7.76
N GLU A 28 -15.11 -9.40 7.66
CA GLU A 28 -16.49 -9.80 7.98
C GLU A 28 -16.99 -10.97 7.11
N ASN A 29 -16.42 -11.16 5.91
CA ASN A 29 -16.78 -12.19 4.95
C ASN A 29 -15.85 -13.42 4.95
N GLY A 30 -15.08 -13.65 6.03
CA GLY A 30 -14.28 -14.87 6.20
C GLY A 30 -12.92 -14.85 5.51
N PHE A 31 -12.32 -13.66 5.32
CA PHE A 31 -10.95 -13.52 4.83
C PHE A 31 -9.96 -13.30 5.98
N GLU A 32 -9.99 -14.13 7.02
CA GLU A 32 -9.28 -13.90 8.29
C GLU A 32 -7.75 -13.77 8.12
N ARG A 33 -7.21 -14.37 7.06
CA ARG A 33 -5.78 -14.25 6.71
C ARG A 33 -5.35 -12.81 6.42
N LEU A 34 -6.28 -11.90 6.14
CA LEU A 34 -6.01 -10.48 5.89
C LEU A 34 -5.90 -9.66 7.19
N PHE A 35 -6.19 -10.26 8.34
CA PHE A 35 -6.14 -9.54 9.62
C PHE A 35 -4.79 -8.86 9.89
N PRO A 36 -3.62 -9.51 9.66
CA PRO A 36 -2.33 -8.85 9.84
C PRO A 36 -2.12 -7.67 8.88
N VAL A 37 -2.61 -7.77 7.64
CA VAL A 37 -2.54 -6.67 6.66
C VAL A 37 -3.37 -5.47 7.14
N ARG A 38 -4.55 -5.73 7.69
CA ARG A 38 -5.40 -4.69 8.27
C ARG A 38 -4.72 -3.97 9.44
N GLN A 39 -4.08 -4.73 10.35
CA GLN A 39 -3.30 -4.15 11.46
C GLN A 39 -2.12 -3.33 10.95
N PHE A 40 -1.38 -3.85 9.95
CA PHE A 40 -0.28 -3.13 9.33
C PHE A 40 -0.71 -1.79 8.72
N ILE A 41 -1.89 -1.73 8.10
CA ILE A 41 -2.46 -0.46 7.61
C ILE A 41 -2.72 0.53 8.76
N ILE A 42 -3.26 0.08 9.90
CA ILE A 42 -3.48 0.96 11.06
C ILE A 42 -2.15 1.54 11.54
N GLU A 43 -1.15 0.69 11.75
CA GLU A 43 0.15 1.10 12.25
C GLU A 43 0.85 2.12 11.34
N LEU A 44 0.77 1.92 10.02
CA LEU A 44 1.34 2.88 9.07
C LEU A 44 0.57 4.20 9.08
N LYS A 45 -0.76 4.16 9.21
CA LYS A 45 -1.60 5.36 9.30
C LYS A 45 -1.28 6.16 10.57
N GLU A 46 -1.10 5.49 11.71
CA GLU A 46 -0.68 6.12 12.97
C GLU A 46 0.70 6.78 12.86
N LYS A 47 1.59 6.24 12.03
CA LYS A 47 2.89 6.84 11.68
C LYS A 47 2.79 8.01 10.68
N GLY A 48 1.60 8.35 10.21
CA GLY A 48 1.35 9.44 9.26
C GLY A 48 1.68 9.09 7.80
N GLU A 49 1.83 7.81 7.47
CA GLU A 49 2.18 7.40 6.10
C GLU A 49 1.06 7.63 5.08
N ASN A 50 -0.16 7.84 5.56
CA ASN A 50 -1.30 8.29 4.77
C ASN A 50 -1.12 9.67 4.13
N GLN A 51 -0.11 10.45 4.54
CA GLN A 51 0.25 11.71 3.89
C GLN A 51 1.27 11.54 2.76
N ASN A 52 1.92 10.38 2.69
CA ASN A 52 3.06 10.14 1.79
C ASN A 52 2.70 9.30 0.57
N PHE A 53 1.75 8.37 0.75
CA PHE A 53 1.32 7.44 -0.29
C PHE A 53 -0.20 7.34 -0.35
N ARG A 54 -0.68 7.04 -1.54
CA ARG A 54 -1.97 6.42 -1.74
C ARG A 54 -1.86 4.92 -1.51
N ILE A 55 -2.93 4.31 -0.99
CA ILE A 55 -3.10 2.86 -1.02
C ILE A 55 -4.36 2.43 -1.77
N GLY A 56 -4.35 1.17 -2.20
CA GLY A 56 -5.49 0.50 -2.81
C GLY A 56 -5.42 -0.99 -2.55
N THR A 57 -6.53 -1.68 -2.82
CA THR A 57 -6.62 -3.12 -2.57
C THR A 57 -7.35 -3.85 -3.68
N SER A 58 -7.02 -5.14 -3.83
CA SER A 58 -7.75 -6.11 -4.64
C SER A 58 -7.71 -7.47 -3.94
N MET A 59 -8.79 -7.81 -3.24
CA MET A 59 -8.97 -9.06 -2.47
C MET A 59 -7.78 -9.35 -1.52
N TYR A 60 -6.76 -10.09 -1.98
CA TYR A 60 -5.58 -10.44 -1.18
C TYR A 60 -4.38 -9.50 -1.34
N ARG A 61 -4.51 -8.47 -2.18
CA ARG A 61 -3.43 -7.55 -2.53
C ARG A 61 -3.61 -6.19 -1.88
N LEU A 62 -2.57 -5.69 -1.22
CA LEU A 62 -2.41 -4.28 -0.86
C LEU A 62 -1.40 -3.62 -1.81
N ILE A 63 -1.69 -2.40 -2.26
CA ILE A 63 -0.87 -1.65 -3.22
C ILE A 63 -0.58 -0.27 -2.63
N PHE A 64 0.68 0.13 -2.64
CA PHE A 64 1.14 1.48 -2.33
C PHE A 64 1.61 2.17 -3.61
N SER A 65 1.28 3.45 -3.76
CA SER A 65 1.71 4.28 -4.88
C SER A 65 1.79 5.74 -4.46
N ARG A 66 2.62 6.54 -5.15
CA ARG A 66 2.64 8.01 -5.03
C ARG A 66 1.81 8.70 -6.12
N SER A 67 0.93 7.96 -6.79
CA SER A 67 0.04 8.47 -7.83
C SER A 67 -1.16 9.24 -7.27
N ILE A 68 -1.43 10.42 -7.82
CA ILE A 68 -2.59 11.25 -7.47
C ILE A 68 -3.86 10.76 -8.19
N GLU A 69 -3.71 10.10 -9.34
CA GLU A 69 -4.80 9.72 -10.23
C GLU A 69 -5.41 8.36 -9.89
N HIS A 70 -6.74 8.24 -10.00
CA HIS A 70 -7.43 6.97 -9.79
C HIS A 70 -7.14 5.98 -10.92
N GLY A 71 -6.52 4.84 -10.60
CA GLY A 71 -6.29 3.74 -11.54
C GLY A 71 -4.86 3.20 -11.45
N LEU A 72 -4.68 1.93 -11.77
CA LEU A 72 -3.36 1.34 -11.97
C LEU A 72 -2.87 1.79 -13.34
N ARG A 73 -2.25 2.97 -13.43
CA ARG A 73 -1.51 3.30 -14.64
C ARG A 73 -0.30 2.38 -14.70
N ASP A 74 -0.18 1.62 -15.79
CA ASP A 74 0.87 0.63 -16.01
C ASP A 74 2.27 1.23 -16.20
N ASN A 75 2.47 2.51 -15.90
CA ASN A 75 3.74 3.23 -15.99
C ASN A 75 4.20 3.82 -14.66
N GLN A 76 3.53 3.53 -13.55
CA GLN A 76 3.87 4.13 -12.25
C GLN A 76 4.55 3.14 -11.31
N LYS A 77 5.47 3.68 -10.50
CA LYS A 77 6.14 2.93 -9.45
C LYS A 77 5.18 2.64 -8.31
N GLN A 78 5.15 1.37 -7.93
CA GLN A 78 4.24 0.87 -6.92
C GLN A 78 4.85 -0.32 -6.19
N LEU A 79 4.48 -0.44 -4.92
CA LEU A 79 4.83 -1.56 -4.07
C LEU A 79 3.55 -2.37 -3.84
N MET A 80 3.61 -3.66 -4.13
CA MET A 80 2.50 -4.59 -3.93
C MET A 80 2.86 -5.60 -2.85
N ILE A 81 1.87 -5.91 -2.03
CA ILE A 81 1.91 -6.94 -1.00
C ILE A 81 0.76 -7.90 -1.30
N ASP A 82 1.10 -9.08 -1.81
CA ASP A 82 0.16 -10.16 -2.06
C ASP A 82 0.14 -11.11 -0.86
N THR A 83 -1.02 -11.26 -0.22
CA THR A 83 -1.23 -12.17 0.92
C THR A 83 -1.52 -13.56 0.40
N LEU A 84 -0.54 -14.46 0.50
CA LEU A 84 -0.67 -15.84 0.05
C LEU A 84 -1.24 -16.70 1.17
N ASP A 85 -0.77 -16.46 2.39
CA ASP A 85 -1.29 -17.03 3.63
C ASP A 85 -1.10 -16.03 4.80
N LYS A 86 -1.58 -16.37 6.00
CA LYS A 86 -1.59 -15.50 7.19
C LYS A 86 -0.22 -14.93 7.54
N ASN A 87 0.87 -15.63 7.23
CA ASN A 87 2.25 -15.20 7.45
C ASN A 87 3.12 -15.51 6.21
N ASP A 88 2.57 -15.36 5.01
CA ASP A 88 3.30 -15.53 3.76
C ASP A 88 2.85 -14.45 2.77
N TYR A 89 3.76 -13.51 2.54
CA TYR A 89 3.52 -12.33 1.72
C TYR A 89 4.52 -12.29 0.58
N GLN A 90 4.02 -12.12 -0.64
CA GLN A 90 4.85 -11.79 -1.78
C GLN A 90 4.90 -10.28 -1.94
N ILE A 91 6.12 -9.75 -1.91
CA ILE A 91 6.40 -8.33 -2.03
C ILE A 91 6.96 -8.07 -3.42
N VAL A 92 6.36 -7.14 -4.15
CA VAL A 92 6.80 -6.77 -5.50
C VAL A 92 6.91 -5.25 -5.62
N LEU A 93 8.12 -4.74 -5.86
CA LEU A 93 8.31 -3.37 -6.33
C LEU A 93 8.41 -3.39 -7.86
N ARG A 94 7.50 -2.67 -8.52
CA ARG A 94 7.50 -2.49 -9.97
C ARG A 94 7.43 -1.02 -10.34
N ASP A 95 7.87 -0.72 -11.55
CA ASP A 95 7.79 0.60 -12.19
C ASP A 95 7.28 0.40 -13.59
N GLY A 96 5.98 0.66 -13.72
CA GLY A 96 5.18 0.12 -14.79
C GLY A 96 5.33 -1.38 -15.01
N PHE A 97 5.74 -1.78 -16.22
CA PHE A 97 5.94 -3.20 -16.57
C PHE A 97 7.23 -3.81 -16.03
N LYS A 98 8.17 -3.00 -15.51
CA LYS A 98 9.46 -3.49 -15.02
C LYS A 98 9.36 -3.89 -13.55
N LYS A 99 9.66 -5.15 -13.24
CA LYS A 99 9.85 -5.62 -11.85
C LYS A 99 11.28 -5.33 -11.38
N TYR A 100 11.43 -4.64 -10.26
CA TYR A 100 12.75 -4.33 -9.67
C TYR A 100 13.12 -5.26 -8.52
N ARG A 101 12.16 -5.58 -7.66
CA ARG A 101 12.34 -6.43 -6.48
C ARG A 101 11.13 -7.33 -6.34
N GLU A 102 11.38 -8.59 -6.06
CA GLU A 102 10.37 -9.60 -5.81
C GLU A 102 10.92 -10.60 -4.79
N TYR A 103 10.26 -10.74 -3.65
CA TYR A 103 10.65 -11.69 -2.60
C TYR A 103 9.47 -12.02 -1.69
N ARG A 104 9.64 -13.07 -0.87
CA ARG A 104 8.66 -13.44 0.16
C ARG A 104 9.14 -13.00 1.54
N ILE A 105 8.21 -12.58 2.37
CA ILE A 105 8.42 -12.31 3.80
C ILE A 105 7.33 -13.01 4.59
N SER A 106 7.62 -13.32 5.86
CA SER A 106 6.64 -13.92 6.77
C SER A 106 6.05 -12.91 7.77
N ASP A 107 6.61 -11.71 7.83
CA ASP A 107 6.23 -10.65 8.76
C ASP A 107 6.23 -9.31 8.02
N LEU A 108 5.15 -8.53 8.15
CA LEU A 108 5.02 -7.20 7.55
C LEU A 108 5.91 -6.15 8.23
N ASN A 109 6.52 -6.46 9.37
CA ASN A 109 7.54 -5.65 10.02
C ASN A 109 8.97 -5.93 9.50
N ASP A 110 9.13 -6.76 8.47
CA ASP A 110 10.44 -7.06 7.89
C ASP A 110 11.14 -5.79 7.38
N ILE A 111 12.40 -5.60 7.79
CA ILE A 111 13.24 -4.45 7.42
C ILE A 111 13.36 -4.23 5.91
N LYS A 112 13.26 -5.30 5.11
CA LYS A 112 13.27 -5.22 3.64
C LYS A 112 12.03 -4.47 3.15
N LEU A 113 10.85 -4.77 3.70
CA LEU A 113 9.62 -4.09 3.35
C LEU A 113 9.68 -2.60 3.75
N THR A 114 10.16 -2.30 4.96
CA THR A 114 10.37 -0.91 5.41
C THR A 114 11.27 -0.14 4.44
N LYS A 115 12.40 -0.72 4.02
CA LYS A 115 13.32 -0.11 3.04
C LYS A 115 12.66 0.14 1.68
N LEU A 116 11.74 -0.72 1.24
CA LEU A 116 11.00 -0.50 0.00
C LEU A 116 9.96 0.63 0.13
N LEU A 117 9.28 0.73 1.26
CA LEU A 117 8.38 1.85 1.54
C LEU A 117 9.14 3.18 1.52
N GLU A 118 10.31 3.26 2.15
CA GLU A 118 11.19 4.44 2.07
C GLU A 118 11.67 4.74 0.65
N THR A 119 12.02 3.69 -0.11
CA THR A 119 12.39 3.84 -1.53
C THR A 119 11.23 4.42 -2.35
N LEU A 120 10.00 3.96 -2.11
CA LEU A 120 8.81 4.48 -2.76
C LEU A 120 8.53 5.93 -2.31
N LYS A 121 8.68 6.23 -1.02
CA LYS A 121 8.56 7.58 -0.44
C LYS A 121 9.52 8.60 -1.05
N GLY A 122 10.65 8.14 -1.58
CA GLY A 122 11.62 8.99 -2.28
C GLY A 122 11.24 9.35 -3.73
N THR A 123 10.22 8.73 -4.33
CA THR A 123 9.85 9.06 -5.73
C THR A 123 9.02 10.32 -5.82
N LEU A 124 9.04 11.00 -6.98
CA LEU A 124 8.13 12.12 -7.20
C LEU A 124 6.66 11.66 -7.09
N VAL A 125 5.82 12.56 -6.61
CA VAL A 125 4.37 12.41 -6.69
C VAL A 125 3.96 12.71 -8.12
N ASP A 126 3.26 11.77 -8.75
CA ASP A 126 2.84 11.82 -10.16
C ASP A 126 1.32 11.91 -10.27
#